data_AF-A0A174RRM6-F1
#
_entry.id   AF-A0A174RRM6-F1
#
_cell.length_a   1.000
_cell.length_b   1.000
_cell.length_c   1.000
_cell.angle_alpha   90.00
_cell.angle_beta   90.00
_cell.angle_gamma   90.00
#
_symmetry.space_group_name_H-M   'P 1'
#
loop_
_entity.id
_entity.type
_entity.pdbx_description
1 polymer ?
#
loop_
_entity_poly.entity_id
_entity_poly.type
_entity_poly.pdbx_seq_one_letter_code
_entity_poly.pdbx_strand_id
1 'polypeptide(L)' 'MKNKPDDRSNNPHRIQSNISDTIKNIHLANEMIEVTDDEKTRETLIEKNHRREIAVDALKKELKDETINQEVQEKMH' A
#
# COMPACT_ATOMS: atom_id res chain seq x y z
N MET A 1 -34.42 -8.27 -2.10
CA MET A 1 -33.37 -7.39 -2.64
C MET A 1 -32.21 -8.27 -3.08
N LYS A 2 -31.85 -8.25 -4.36
CA LYS A 2 -30.68 -8.97 -4.86
C LYS A 2 -29.48 -8.08 -4.55
N ASN A 3 -28.75 -8.38 -3.47
CA ASN A 3 -27.50 -7.69 -3.18
C ASN A 3 -26.62 -7.90 -4.41
N LYS A 4 -26.31 -6.81 -5.13
CA LYS A 4 -25.32 -6.87 -6.21
C LYS A 4 -24.05 -7.43 -5.55
N PRO A 5 -23.41 -8.47 -6.11
CA PRO A 5 -22.09 -8.85 -5.64
C PRO A 5 -21.22 -7.61 -5.78
N ASP A 6 -20.59 -7.17 -4.68
CA ASP A 6 -19.58 -6.12 -4.75
C ASP A 6 -18.57 -6.54 -5.81
N ASP A 7 -18.39 -5.69 -6.82
CA ASP A 7 -17.43 -5.94 -7.88
C ASP A 7 -16.02 -5.73 -7.32
N ARG A 8 -15.48 -6.80 -6.72
CA ARG A 8 -14.15 -6.83 -6.11
C ARG A 8 -13.03 -7.01 -7.14
N SER A 9 -13.36 -7.03 -8.44
CA SER A 9 -12.36 -7.18 -9.51
C SER A 9 -11.30 -6.08 -9.48
N ASN A 10 -11.65 -4.88 -9.00
CA ASN A 10 -10.73 -3.74 -8.90
C ASN A 10 -9.88 -3.71 -7.62
N ASN A 11 -10.11 -4.61 -6.65
CA ASN A 11 -9.46 -4.50 -5.34
C ASN A 11 -7.93 -4.66 -5.42
N PRO A 12 -7.37 -5.64 -6.17
CA PRO A 12 -5.92 -5.76 -6.33
C PRO A 12 -5.28 -4.53 -6.96
N HIS A 13 -5.92 -3.94 -7.97
CA HIS A 13 -5.41 -2.74 -8.64
C HIS A 13 -5.33 -1.56 -7.68
N ARG A 14 -6.35 -1.39 -6.82
CA ARG A 14 -6.36 -0.33 -5.79
C ARG A 14 -5.27 -0.57 -4.74
N ILE A 15 -5.10 -1.80 -4.26
CA ILE A 15 -4.05 -2.15 -3.31
C ILE A 15 -2.67 -1.91 -3.92
N GLN A 16 -2.45 -2.31 -5.17
CA GLN A 16 -1.20 -2.08 -5.89
C GLN A 16 -0.89 -0.58 -6.03
N SER A 17 -1.88 0.24 -6.42
CA SER A 17 -1.70 1.70 -6.49
C SER A 17 -1.31 2.29 -5.14
N ASN A 18 -2.00 1.89 -4.06
CA ASN A 18 -1.70 2.36 -2.71
C ASN A 18 -0.27 1.98 -2.27
N ILE A 19 0.19 0.77 -2.61
CA ILE A 19 1.58 0.34 -2.35
C ILE A 19 2.56 1.25 -3.10
N SER A 20 2.36 1.44 -4.41
CA SER A 20 3.23 2.28 -5.24
C SER A 20 3.31 3.72 -4.74
N ASP A 21 2.16 4.33 -4.41
CA ASP A 21 2.09 5.69 -3.89
C ASP A 21 2.78 5.80 -2.51
N THR A 22 2.61 4.78 -1.66
CA THR A 22 3.24 4.77 -0.33
C THR A 22 4.76 4.63 -0.43
N ILE A 23 5.26 3.79 -1.33
CA ILE A 23 6.71 3.65 -1.59
C ILE A 23 7.28 4.96 -2.13
N LYS A 24 6.60 5.62 -3.08
CA LYS A 24 7.01 6.94 -3.57
C LYS A 24 7.08 7.96 -2.45
N ASN A 25 6.11 7.97 -1.53
CA ASN A 25 6.10 8.85 -0.38
C ASN A 25 7.23 8.56 0.62
N ILE A 26 7.66 7.30 0.76
CA ILE A 26 8.84 6.94 1.55
C ILE A 26 10.09 7.55 0.92
N HIS A 27 10.28 7.38 -0.40
CA HIS A 27 11.44 7.94 -1.12
C HIS A 27 11.51 9.47 -1.01
N LEU A 28 10.40 10.17 -1.28
CA LEU A 28 10.35 11.63 -1.15
C LEU A 28 10.65 12.12 0.27
N ALA A 29 10.19 11.38 1.28
CA ALA A 29 10.50 11.70 2.67
C ALA A 29 11.98 11.45 3.01
N ASN A 30 12.61 10.41 2.44
CA ASN A 30 14.05 10.18 2.59
C ASN A 30 14.88 11.28 1.93
N GLU A 31 14.52 11.72 0.73
CA GLU A 31 15.16 12.87 0.07
C GLU A 31 15.05 14.14 0.94
N MET A 32 13.87 14.39 1.54
CA MET A 32 13.69 15.52 2.46
C MET A 32 14.52 15.38 3.74
N ILE A 33 14.67 14.17 4.28
CA ILE A 33 15.54 13.87 5.43
C ILE A 33 17.01 14.23 5.10
N GLU A 34 17.48 13.96 3.90
CA GLU A 34 18.87 14.24 3.52
C GLU A 34 19.18 15.75 3.49
N VAL A 35 18.21 16.58 3.12
CA VAL A 35 18.40 18.02 2.91
C VAL A 35 17.88 18.91 4.05
N THR A 36 17.12 18.38 5.00
CA THR A 36 16.56 19.17 6.10
C THR A 36 17.55 19.40 7.23
N ASP A 37 17.71 20.66 7.67
CA ASP A 37 18.51 20.98 8.87
C ASP A 37 17.67 20.92 10.16
N ASP A 38 16.34 20.87 10.05
CA ASP A 38 15.45 20.74 11.21
C ASP A 38 15.39 19.30 11.73
N GLU A 39 15.98 19.07 12.91
CA GLU A 39 16.05 17.77 13.58
C GLU A 39 14.65 17.21 13.89
N LYS A 40 13.70 18.06 14.30
CA LYS A 40 12.33 17.63 14.58
C LYS A 40 11.62 17.12 13.33
N THR A 41 11.76 17.83 12.21
CA THR A 41 11.24 17.38 10.91
C THR A 41 11.88 16.06 10.49
N ARG A 42 13.20 15.92 10.65
CA ARG A 42 13.93 14.68 10.37
C ARG A 42 13.36 13.49 11.14
N GLU A 43 13.25 13.59 12.45
CA GLU A 43 12.69 12.52 13.30
C GLU A 43 11.25 12.16 12.90
N THR A 44 10.42 13.18 12.65
CA THR A 44 9.03 13.00 12.23
C THR A 44 8.93 12.23 10.90
N LEU A 45 9.79 12.55 9.93
CA LEU A 45 9.81 11.88 8.63
C LEU A 45 10.28 10.43 8.77
N ILE A 46 11.29 10.16 9.61
CA ILE A 46 11.80 8.80 9.89
C ILE A 46 10.68 7.95 10.50
N GLU A 47 10.03 8.43 11.56
CA GLU A 47 8.96 7.69 12.24
C GLU A 47 7.77 7.43 11.29
N LYS A 48 7.43 8.41 10.45
CA LYS A 48 6.37 8.27 9.45
C LYS A 48 6.75 7.25 8.37
N ASN A 49 8.01 7.21 7.94
CA ASN A 49 8.48 6.21 6.98
C ASN A 49 8.46 4.81 7.59
N HIS A 50 8.87 4.64 8.83
CA HIS A 50 8.78 3.35 9.51
C HIS A 50 7.33 2.81 9.56
N ARG A 51 6.34 3.66 9.87
CA ARG A 51 4.92 3.25 9.82
C ARG A 51 4.45 2.93 8.40
N ARG A 52 4.93 3.65 7.38
CA ARG A 52 4.59 3.39 5.97
C ARG A 52 5.16 2.05 5.49
N GLU A 53 6.36 1.66 5.92
CA GLU A 53 6.95 0.35 5.61
C GLU A 53 6.08 -0.79 6.16
N ILE A 54 5.66 -0.70 7.42
CA ILE A 54 4.74 -1.67 8.04
C ILE A 54 3.42 -1.73 7.27
N ALA A 55 2.87 -0.58 6.86
CA ALA A 55 1.64 -0.51 6.07
C ALA A 55 1.82 -1.15 4.68
N VAL A 56 2.94 -0.91 4.01
CA VAL A 56 3.25 -1.53 2.72
C VAL A 56 3.34 -3.05 2.84
N ASP A 57 3.94 -3.57 3.91
CA ASP A 57 4.04 -5.02 4.12
C ASP A 57 2.67 -5.66 4.42
N ALA A 58 1.79 -4.96 5.14
CA ALA A 58 0.40 -5.38 5.30
C ALA A 58 -0.35 -5.40 3.94
N LEU A 59 -0.26 -4.32 3.17
CA LEU A 59 -0.89 -4.22 1.85
C LEU A 59 -0.37 -5.28 0.86
N LYS A 60 0.92 -5.62 0.91
CA LYS A 60 1.49 -6.70 0.08
C LYS A 60 0.88 -8.07 0.42
N LYS A 61 0.59 -8.33 1.70
CA LYS A 61 -0.10 -9.56 2.12
C LYS A 61 -1.53 -9.57 1.61
N GLU A 62 -2.26 -8.47 1.77
CA GLU A 62 -3.63 -8.32 1.25
C GLU A 62 -3.68 -8.49 -0.28
N LEU A 63 -2.75 -7.89 -1.03
CA LEU A 63 -2.68 -8.03 -2.48
C LEU A 63 -2.51 -9.49 -2.91
N LYS A 64 -1.64 -10.23 -2.19
CA LYS A 64 -1.40 -11.65 -2.46
C LYS A 64 -2.67 -12.47 -2.24
N ASP A 65 -3.34 -12.26 -1.12
CA ASP A 65 -4.56 -12.97 -0.77
C ASP A 65 -5.68 -12.67 -1.78
N GLU A 66 -5.81 -11.42 -2.23
CA GLU A 66 -6.79 -11.03 -3.24
C GLU A 66 -6.47 -11.59 -4.63
N THR A 67 -5.20 -11.65 -5.02
CA THR A 67 -4.80 -12.26 -6.30
C THR A 67 -5.07 -13.77 -6.31
N ILE A 68 -4.77 -14.46 -5.20
CA ILE A 68 -5.10 -15.90 -5.06
C ILE A 68 -6.61 -16.12 -5.13
N ASN A 69 -7.39 -15.27 -4.46
CA ASN A 69 -8.85 -15.37 -4.50
C ASN A 69 -9.37 -15.15 -5.92
N GLN A 70 -8.86 -14.16 -6.66
CA GLN A 70 -9.21 -13.95 -8.07
C GLN A 70 -8.89 -15.16 -8.94
N GLU A 71 -7.68 -15.73 -8.85
CA GLU A 71 -7.30 -16.93 -9.62
C GLU A 71 -8.21 -18.13 -9.31
N VAL A 72 -8.60 -18.31 -8.05
CA VAL A 72 -9.53 -19.38 -7.65
C VAL A 72 -10.92 -19.13 -8.24
N GLN A 73 -11.44 -17.90 -8.17
CA GLN A 73 -12.74 -17.55 -8.75
C GLN A 73 -12.76 -17.71 -10.28
N GLU A 74 -11.67 -17.37 -10.97
CA GLU A 74 -11.50 -17.56 -12.41
C GLU A 74 -11.46 -19.04 -12.80
N LYS A 75 -10.76 -19.89 -12.03
CA LYS A 75 -10.68 -21.35 -12.29
C LYS A 75 -11.96 -22.11 -11.97
N MET A 76 -12.85 -21.52 -11.15
CA MET A 76 -14.14 -22.11 -10.79
C MET A 76 -15.27 -21.74 -11.76
N HIS A 77 -15.03 -20.82 -12.70
CA HIS A 77 -15.93 -20.48 -13.81
C HIS A 77 -15.50 -21.15 -15.11
#